data_AF-A0AAU6LWQ4-F1
#
_entry.id   AF-A0AAU6LWQ4-F1
#
_cell.length_a   1.000
_cell.length_b   1.000
_cell.length_c   1.000
_cell.angle_alpha   90.00
_cell.angle_beta   90.00
_cell.angle_gamma   90.00
#
_symmetry.space_group_name_H-M   'P 1'
#
loop_
_entity.id
_entity.type
_entity.pdbx_description
1 polymer ?
#
loop_
_entity_poly.entity_id
_entity_poly.type
_entity_poly.pdbx_seq_one_letter_code
_entity_poly.pdbx_strand_id
1 'polypeptide(L)'
;MRYGSALRQQIHTPGTTPLVGIYDMYSASVAARHYDGFFVSGFGFAASYYGLPDIGFIAWPDMVAFVERLRHAFPSHHLLVDIDDGYVDPEVACHVVRQLERSGASGVILEDQKRPRRCGHADGKTVLPLEEYLEKLNLVLENRGDLVVVARTDATEEEDILRRAQALAETDADVVLVDGVRDVEWIRRIRKVINDKPLLFNQIAGGKSPRLSLSELTDLECQVAIYSTPCLFAAHTAIDTALSELREADGRLPEFSPGSSVGVRASTELLERNISRHHPAEPRLVTA
;
A
#
# COMPACT_ATOMS: atom_id res chain seq x y z
N MET A 1 2.36 -7.36 -19.62
CA MET A 1 2.62 -8.23 -18.45
C MET A 1 1.29 -8.34 -17.69
N ARG A 2 0.91 -9.53 -17.21
CA ARG A 2 -0.28 -9.73 -16.37
C ARG A 2 0.10 -9.44 -14.92
N TYR A 3 0.07 -8.16 -14.52
CA TYR A 3 0.66 -7.69 -13.26
C TYR A 3 -0.02 -8.29 -12.03
N GLY A 4 -1.34 -8.52 -12.09
CA GLY A 4 -2.07 -9.15 -10.99
C GLY A 4 -1.75 -10.62 -10.86
N SER A 5 -1.59 -11.33 -11.99
CA SER A 5 -1.13 -12.73 -11.97
C SER A 5 0.25 -12.88 -11.33
N ALA A 6 1.17 -11.94 -11.60
CA ALA A 6 2.50 -11.94 -11.01
C ALA A 6 2.46 -11.71 -9.49
N LEU A 7 1.65 -10.75 -9.01
CA LEU A 7 1.48 -10.53 -7.57
C LEU A 7 0.82 -11.74 -6.89
N ARG A 8 -0.23 -12.31 -7.49
CA ARG A 8 -0.88 -13.53 -6.99
C ARG A 8 0.11 -14.68 -6.85
N GLN A 9 0.98 -14.89 -7.85
CA GLN A 9 2.03 -15.90 -7.77
C GLN A 9 2.98 -15.62 -6.60
N GLN A 10 3.43 -14.37 -6.43
CA GLN A 10 4.33 -13.96 -5.35
C GLN A 10 3.70 -14.20 -3.96
N ILE A 11 2.41 -13.91 -3.78
CA ILE A 11 1.67 -14.13 -2.53
C ILE A 11 1.65 -15.62 -2.12
N HIS A 12 1.66 -16.53 -3.10
CA HIS A 12 1.67 -17.97 -2.85
C HIS A 12 3.07 -18.57 -2.73
N THR A 13 4.15 -17.78 -2.88
CA THR A 13 5.50 -18.25 -2.60
C THR A 13 5.75 -18.30 -1.08
N PRO A 14 6.67 -19.15 -0.58
CA PRO A 14 7.01 -19.18 0.83
C PRO A 14 7.51 -17.83 1.35
N GLY A 15 6.96 -17.40 2.49
CA GLY A 15 7.32 -16.15 3.17
C GLY A 15 6.29 -15.03 3.01
N THR A 16 6.40 -14.02 3.86
CA THR A 16 5.58 -12.80 3.78
C THR A 16 6.12 -11.84 2.71
N THR A 17 5.28 -11.48 1.75
CA THR A 17 5.59 -10.49 0.70
C THR A 17 5.44 -9.06 1.26
N PRO A 18 6.53 -8.26 1.35
CA PRO A 18 6.47 -6.88 1.81
C PRO A 18 6.09 -5.91 0.68
N LEU A 19 5.13 -5.03 0.94
CA LEU A 19 4.72 -3.94 0.06
C LEU A 19 4.86 -2.60 0.81
N VAL A 20 5.76 -1.74 0.35
CA VAL A 20 6.15 -0.55 1.11
C VAL A 20 5.33 0.66 0.69
N GLY A 21 4.79 1.37 1.69
CA GLY A 21 4.01 2.58 1.53
C GLY A 21 4.81 3.70 0.91
N ILE A 22 4.40 4.10 -0.29
CA ILE A 22 4.91 5.24 -1.03
C ILE A 22 3.77 6.24 -1.25
N TYR A 23 4.11 7.51 -1.37
CA TYR A 23 3.14 8.60 -1.46
C TYR A 23 3.37 9.54 -2.65
N ASP A 24 4.55 9.49 -3.26
CA ASP A 24 4.94 10.27 -4.43
C ASP A 24 5.99 9.50 -5.26
N MET A 25 6.46 10.08 -6.36
CA MET A 25 7.47 9.45 -7.21
C MET A 25 8.85 9.41 -6.56
N TYR A 26 9.17 10.35 -5.65
CA TYR A 26 10.48 10.43 -5.02
C TYR A 26 10.65 9.34 -3.96
N SER A 27 9.67 9.18 -3.07
CA SER A 27 9.58 8.08 -2.11
C SER A 27 9.58 6.72 -2.80
N ALA A 28 8.87 6.56 -3.93
CA ALA A 28 8.94 5.35 -4.74
C ALA A 28 10.36 5.08 -5.28
N SER A 29 11.07 6.13 -5.73
CA SER A 29 12.43 5.99 -6.25
C SER A 29 13.42 5.51 -5.18
N VAL A 30 13.27 6.02 -3.95
CA VAL A 30 14.05 5.56 -2.80
C VAL A 30 13.67 4.12 -2.43
N ALA A 31 12.38 3.81 -2.31
CA ALA A 31 11.88 2.50 -1.93
C ALA A 31 12.30 1.38 -2.90
N ALA A 32 12.33 1.67 -4.21
CA ALA A 32 12.74 0.75 -5.27
C ALA A 32 14.17 0.20 -5.15
N ARG A 33 15.00 0.79 -4.27
CA ARG A 33 16.36 0.28 -4.00
C ARG A 33 16.38 -0.84 -2.96
N HIS A 34 15.26 -1.06 -2.30
CA HIS A 34 15.14 -1.91 -1.13
C HIS A 34 14.01 -2.95 -1.25
N TYR A 35 12.95 -2.63 -2.01
CA TYR A 35 11.77 -3.47 -2.13
C TYR A 35 11.25 -3.49 -3.56
N ASP A 36 10.78 -4.65 -4.00
CA ASP A 36 10.21 -4.87 -5.34
C ASP A 36 8.69 -4.61 -5.41
N GLY A 37 8.08 -4.18 -4.30
CA GLY A 37 6.65 -3.99 -4.18
C GLY A 37 6.27 -2.74 -3.41
N PHE A 38 5.29 -2.02 -3.94
CA PHE A 38 4.76 -0.78 -3.39
C PHE A 38 3.32 -0.95 -2.94
N PHE A 39 3.04 -0.37 -1.78
CA PHE A 39 1.70 -0.01 -1.37
C PHE A 39 1.49 1.47 -1.71
N VAL A 40 0.57 1.76 -2.63
CA VAL A 40 0.18 3.12 -2.97
C VAL A 40 -0.81 3.58 -1.89
N SER A 41 -0.27 4.23 -0.86
CA SER A 41 -1.00 4.55 0.36
C SER A 41 -2.00 5.70 0.13
N GLY A 42 -3.27 5.49 0.47
CA GLY A 42 -4.29 6.55 0.49
C GLY A 42 -3.91 7.68 1.44
N PHE A 43 -3.54 7.34 2.68
CA PHE A 43 -3.07 8.32 3.67
C PHE A 43 -1.90 9.15 3.16
N GLY A 44 -0.86 8.49 2.64
CA GLY A 44 0.33 9.17 2.12
C GLY A 44 0.00 10.08 0.95
N PHE A 45 -0.79 9.58 0.01
CA PHE A 45 -1.21 10.34 -1.16
C PHE A 45 -2.05 11.56 -0.78
N ALA A 46 -3.01 11.42 0.13
CA ALA A 46 -3.82 12.55 0.63
C ALA A 46 -2.93 13.65 1.24
N ALA A 47 -1.98 13.25 2.10
CA ALA A 47 -1.08 14.17 2.77
C ALA A 47 -0.15 14.89 1.78
N SER A 48 0.44 14.17 0.83
CA SER A 48 1.46 14.75 -0.06
C SER A 48 0.89 15.45 -1.28
N TYR A 49 -0.21 14.94 -1.87
CA TYR A 49 -0.77 15.47 -3.11
C TYR A 49 -1.80 16.58 -2.85
N TYR A 50 -2.62 16.42 -1.82
CA TYR A 50 -3.66 17.41 -1.48
C TYR A 50 -3.30 18.28 -0.28
N GLY A 51 -2.36 17.87 0.58
CA GLY A 51 -2.13 18.54 1.86
C GLY A 51 -3.29 18.34 2.84
N LEU A 52 -4.06 17.25 2.69
CA LEU A 52 -5.30 17.00 3.43
C LEU A 52 -5.20 15.73 4.27
N PRO A 53 -6.01 15.62 5.35
CA PRO A 53 -6.10 14.39 6.12
C PRO A 53 -6.78 13.27 5.32
N ASP A 54 -6.49 12.04 5.73
CA ASP A 54 -7.06 10.82 5.16
C ASP A 54 -8.51 10.57 5.60
N ILE A 55 -9.42 11.29 4.95
CA ILE A 55 -10.87 11.22 5.19
C ILE A 55 -11.69 11.10 3.90
N GLY A 56 -11.03 10.67 2.81
CA GLY A 56 -11.68 10.30 1.56
C GLY A 56 -11.84 11.40 0.52
N PHE A 57 -11.02 12.45 0.52
CA PHE A 57 -11.09 13.48 -0.52
C PHE A 57 -10.38 13.10 -1.83
N ILE A 58 -9.65 11.98 -1.86
CA ILE A 58 -8.91 11.55 -3.05
C ILE A 58 -9.88 11.33 -4.20
N ALA A 59 -9.68 12.08 -5.28
CA ALA A 59 -10.39 11.85 -6.52
C ALA A 59 -9.72 10.68 -7.24
N TRP A 60 -10.51 9.67 -7.64
CA TRP A 60 -9.99 8.50 -8.33
C TRP A 60 -9.13 8.79 -9.57
N PRO A 61 -9.37 9.85 -10.39
CA PRO A 61 -8.53 10.12 -11.55
C PRO A 61 -7.08 10.48 -11.16
N ASP A 62 -6.89 11.16 -10.03
CA ASP A 62 -5.56 11.52 -9.52
C ASP A 62 -4.77 10.27 -9.09
N MET A 63 -5.46 9.30 -8.48
CA MET A 63 -4.88 8.01 -8.11
C MET A 63 -4.49 7.20 -9.36
N VAL A 64 -5.37 7.13 -10.36
CA VAL A 64 -5.07 6.46 -11.64
C VAL A 64 -3.85 7.10 -12.33
N ALA A 65 -3.80 8.43 -12.41
CA ALA A 65 -2.68 9.16 -13.00
C ALA A 65 -1.37 8.93 -12.23
N PHE A 66 -1.44 8.76 -10.91
CA PHE A 66 -0.26 8.43 -10.11
C PHE A 66 0.24 7.01 -10.41
N VAL A 67 -0.68 6.04 -10.49
CA VAL A 67 -0.34 4.64 -10.82
C VAL A 67 0.24 4.53 -12.22
N GLU A 68 -0.27 5.26 -13.21
CA GLU A 68 0.32 5.33 -14.55
C GLU A 68 1.77 5.80 -14.50
N ARG A 69 2.06 6.91 -13.81
CA ARG A 69 3.44 7.42 -13.61
C ARG A 69 4.35 6.40 -12.91
N LEU A 70 3.85 5.73 -11.87
CA LEU A 70 4.58 4.68 -11.17
C LEU A 70 4.89 3.51 -12.10
N ARG A 71 3.90 3.02 -12.85
CA ARG A 71 4.10 1.89 -13.75
C ARG A 71 5.15 2.22 -14.82
N HIS A 72 5.13 3.43 -15.36
CA HIS A 72 6.18 3.88 -16.27
C HIS A 72 7.55 3.78 -15.58
N ALA A 73 7.77 4.47 -14.46
CA ALA A 73 9.10 4.48 -13.82
C ALA A 73 9.54 3.12 -13.21
N PHE A 74 8.61 2.21 -12.93
CA PHE A 74 8.85 0.95 -12.22
C PHE A 74 8.15 -0.24 -12.92
N PRO A 75 8.60 -0.65 -14.12
CA PRO A 75 7.88 -1.61 -14.97
C PRO A 75 7.76 -3.02 -14.38
N SER A 76 8.62 -3.39 -13.42
CA SER A 76 8.64 -4.72 -12.80
C SER A 76 8.09 -4.76 -11.38
N HIS A 77 7.84 -3.61 -10.74
CA HIS A 77 7.42 -3.59 -9.33
C HIS A 77 5.93 -3.94 -9.20
N HIS A 78 5.56 -4.57 -8.08
CA HIS A 78 4.17 -4.76 -7.72
C HIS A 78 3.56 -3.45 -7.20
N LEU A 79 2.35 -3.12 -7.66
CA LEU A 79 1.62 -1.92 -7.23
C LEU A 79 0.29 -2.35 -6.60
N LEU A 80 0.20 -2.33 -5.28
CA LEU A 80 -1.05 -2.54 -4.54
C LEU A 80 -1.64 -1.18 -4.16
N VAL A 81 -2.82 -0.86 -4.69
CA VAL A 81 -3.40 0.48 -4.61
C VAL A 81 -4.52 0.53 -3.58
N ASP A 82 -4.44 1.46 -2.64
CA ASP A 82 -5.56 1.77 -1.76
C ASP A 82 -6.64 2.55 -2.54
N ILE A 83 -7.82 1.94 -2.71
CA ILE A 83 -8.96 2.59 -3.38
C ILE A 83 -10.09 2.93 -2.42
N ASP A 84 -9.79 3.00 -1.13
CA ASP A 84 -10.76 3.34 -0.10
C ASP A 84 -11.99 2.40 -0.17
N ASP A 85 -13.19 2.99 -0.12
CA ASP A 85 -14.50 2.34 -0.24
C ASP A 85 -14.93 2.09 -1.71
N GLY A 86 -14.00 2.22 -2.64
CA GLY A 86 -14.26 2.18 -4.08
C GLY A 86 -14.96 3.44 -4.59
N TYR A 87 -14.78 4.58 -3.91
CA TYR A 87 -15.39 5.87 -4.25
C TYR A 87 -16.93 5.82 -4.20
N VAL A 88 -17.45 5.21 -3.14
CA VAL A 88 -18.88 5.09 -2.77
C VAL A 88 -19.69 4.14 -3.64
N ASP A 89 -19.80 4.42 -4.94
CA ASP A 89 -20.72 3.72 -5.84
C ASP A 89 -20.10 2.42 -6.41
N PRO A 90 -20.81 1.28 -6.43
CA PRO A 90 -20.28 0.02 -6.94
C PRO A 90 -19.84 0.04 -8.41
N GLU A 91 -20.56 0.75 -9.28
CA GLU A 91 -20.20 0.87 -10.70
C GLU A 91 -18.97 1.77 -10.88
N VAL A 92 -18.86 2.83 -10.06
CA VAL A 92 -17.64 3.63 -9.98
C VAL A 92 -16.45 2.78 -9.51
N ALA A 93 -16.62 1.95 -8.48
CA ALA A 93 -15.57 1.05 -8.01
C ALA A 93 -15.09 0.12 -9.14
N CYS A 94 -16.01 -0.49 -9.88
CA CYS A 94 -15.69 -1.32 -11.04
C CYS A 94 -14.98 -0.54 -12.15
N HIS A 95 -15.43 0.68 -12.44
CA HIS A 95 -14.78 1.57 -13.40
C HIS A 95 -13.33 1.85 -12.98
N VAL A 96 -13.10 2.24 -11.73
CA VAL A 96 -11.76 2.59 -11.24
C VAL A 96 -10.83 1.38 -11.23
N VAL A 97 -11.31 0.22 -10.78
CA VAL A 97 -10.54 -1.03 -10.83
C VAL A 97 -10.06 -1.35 -12.25
N ARG A 98 -10.93 -1.21 -13.25
CA ARG A 98 -10.54 -1.39 -14.66
C ARG A 98 -9.54 -0.35 -15.15
N GLN A 99 -9.64 0.91 -14.73
CA GLN A 99 -8.66 1.94 -15.09
C GLN A 99 -7.30 1.67 -14.45
N LEU A 100 -7.27 1.30 -13.17
CA LEU A 100 -6.05 0.95 -12.46
C LEU A 100 -5.37 -0.29 -13.04
N GLU A 101 -6.15 -1.33 -13.34
CA GLU A 101 -5.64 -2.53 -14.01
C GLU A 101 -4.99 -2.19 -15.36
N ARG A 102 -5.65 -1.39 -16.20
CA ARG A 102 -5.11 -0.92 -17.48
C ARG A 102 -3.86 -0.06 -17.32
N SER A 103 -3.79 0.74 -16.25
CA SER A 103 -2.63 1.56 -15.90
C SER A 103 -1.47 0.73 -15.31
N GLY A 104 -1.69 -0.56 -15.07
CA GLY A 104 -0.69 -1.51 -14.63
C GLY A 104 -0.61 -1.70 -13.12
N ALA A 105 -1.68 -1.41 -12.37
CA ALA A 105 -1.81 -1.87 -10.98
C ALA A 105 -1.72 -3.40 -10.91
N SER A 106 -1.08 -3.92 -9.86
CA SER A 106 -1.04 -5.35 -9.57
C SER A 106 -2.22 -5.78 -8.70
N GLY A 107 -2.69 -4.90 -7.82
CA GLY A 107 -3.83 -5.16 -6.98
C GLY A 107 -4.46 -3.88 -6.45
N VAL A 108 -5.63 -4.04 -5.84
CA VAL A 108 -6.30 -2.98 -5.07
C VAL A 108 -6.68 -3.47 -3.68
N ILE A 109 -6.78 -2.55 -2.72
CA ILE A 109 -7.45 -2.75 -1.44
C ILE A 109 -8.78 -2.02 -1.50
N LEU A 110 -9.87 -2.77 -1.32
CA LEU A 110 -11.23 -2.24 -1.19
C LEU A 110 -11.70 -2.49 0.24
N GLU A 111 -12.28 -1.49 0.90
CA GLU A 111 -12.75 -1.62 2.28
C GLU A 111 -14.24 -1.39 2.46
N ASP A 112 -14.76 -1.84 3.61
CA ASP A 112 -16.16 -1.76 4.00
C ASP A 112 -16.56 -0.52 4.81
N GLN A 113 -15.64 0.44 4.96
CA GLN A 113 -15.89 1.62 5.79
C GLN A 113 -16.89 2.57 5.11
N LYS A 114 -17.86 3.04 5.91
CA LYS A 114 -18.85 4.03 5.51
C LYS A 114 -18.29 5.44 5.64
N ARG A 115 -18.63 6.33 4.69
CA ARG A 115 -18.26 7.74 4.76
C ARG A 115 -19.03 8.54 5.83
N PRO A 116 -18.42 9.57 6.46
CA PRO A 116 -17.04 10.02 6.27
C PRO A 116 -16.03 9.01 6.81
N ARG A 117 -15.04 8.67 5.99
CA ARG A 117 -14.03 7.67 6.31
C ARG A 117 -12.95 8.24 7.23
N ARG A 118 -12.24 7.36 7.91
CA ARG A 118 -11.10 7.64 8.80
C ARG A 118 -10.04 6.57 8.55
N CYS A 119 -8.77 6.96 8.72
CA CYS A 119 -7.65 6.02 8.78
C CYS A 119 -7.99 4.83 9.70
N GLY A 120 -7.68 3.61 9.27
CA GLY A 120 -8.17 2.40 9.93
C GLY A 120 -7.60 2.12 11.32
N HIS A 121 -6.54 2.83 11.71
CA HIS A 121 -6.03 2.83 13.08
C HIS A 121 -6.66 3.91 13.99
N ALA A 122 -7.55 4.75 13.47
CA ALA A 122 -8.30 5.74 14.24
C ALA A 122 -9.51 5.13 14.99
N ASP A 123 -10.08 5.90 15.92
CA ASP A 123 -11.34 5.56 16.60
C ASP A 123 -12.57 6.12 15.87
N GLY A 124 -13.75 5.60 16.19
CA GLY A 124 -15.03 6.10 15.65
C GLY A 124 -15.28 5.74 14.19
N LYS A 125 -14.69 4.63 13.71
CA LYS A 125 -14.95 4.08 12.36
C LYS A 125 -16.39 3.56 12.29
N THR A 126 -17.04 3.73 11.15
CA THR A 126 -18.35 3.15 10.87
C THR A 126 -18.20 2.29 9.62
N VAL A 127 -18.79 1.09 9.61
CA VAL A 127 -18.75 0.18 8.46
C VAL A 127 -20.13 0.08 7.83
N LEU A 128 -20.17 -0.23 6.54
CA LEU A 128 -21.39 -0.58 5.82
C LEU A 128 -21.98 -1.89 6.37
N PRO A 129 -23.29 -2.12 6.23
CA PRO A 129 -23.86 -3.46 6.33
C PRO A 129 -23.02 -4.45 5.53
N LEU A 130 -22.78 -5.64 6.08
CA LEU A 130 -21.90 -6.62 5.45
C LEU A 130 -22.42 -7.01 4.06
N GLU A 131 -23.73 -7.18 3.94
CA GLU A 131 -24.40 -7.58 2.71
C GLU A 131 -24.22 -6.53 1.60
N GLU A 132 -24.33 -5.24 1.94
CA GLU A 132 -24.08 -4.12 1.01
C GLU A 132 -22.61 -4.09 0.54
N TYR A 133 -21.66 -4.35 1.46
CA TYR A 133 -20.26 -4.44 1.09
C TYR A 133 -19.95 -5.65 0.22
N LEU A 134 -20.53 -6.82 0.52
CA LEU A 134 -20.35 -8.04 -0.27
C LEU A 134 -20.91 -7.89 -1.69
N GLU A 135 -22.06 -7.23 -1.86
CA GLU A 135 -22.61 -6.91 -3.18
C GLU A 135 -21.60 -6.09 -4.01
N LYS A 136 -21.04 -5.01 -3.43
CA LYS A 136 -20.00 -4.20 -4.08
C LYS A 136 -18.74 -5.01 -4.38
N LEU A 137 -18.24 -5.75 -3.41
CA LEU A 137 -17.02 -6.55 -3.53
C LEU A 137 -17.19 -7.57 -4.65
N ASN A 138 -18.28 -8.35 -4.66
CA ASN A 138 -18.53 -9.35 -5.69
C ASN A 138 -18.65 -8.72 -7.09
N LEU A 139 -19.30 -7.56 -7.22
CA LEU A 139 -19.36 -6.85 -8.49
C LEU A 139 -17.96 -6.45 -9.00
N VAL A 140 -17.09 -5.94 -8.12
CA VAL A 140 -15.69 -5.65 -8.44
C VAL A 140 -14.93 -6.93 -8.83
N LEU A 141 -15.14 -8.01 -8.09
CA LEU A 141 -14.50 -9.30 -8.32
C LEU A 141 -14.89 -9.89 -9.68
N GLU A 142 -16.14 -9.76 -10.11
CA GLU A 142 -16.65 -10.21 -11.42
C GLU A 142 -16.12 -9.35 -12.59
N ASN A 143 -15.85 -8.06 -12.34
CA ASN A 143 -15.48 -7.10 -13.39
C ASN A 143 -13.97 -6.92 -13.57
N ARG A 144 -13.14 -7.43 -12.65
CA ARG A 144 -11.66 -7.40 -12.74
C ARG A 144 -11.15 -8.42 -13.76
N GLY A 145 -10.02 -8.13 -14.40
CA GLY A 145 -9.30 -9.08 -15.23
C GLY A 145 -8.44 -10.01 -14.38
N ASP A 146 -7.13 -9.78 -14.36
CA ASP A 146 -6.17 -10.57 -13.58
C ASP A 146 -5.73 -9.90 -12.27
N LEU A 147 -6.16 -8.66 -12.03
CA LEU A 147 -5.86 -7.85 -10.85
C LEU A 147 -6.20 -8.57 -9.53
N VAL A 148 -5.32 -8.41 -8.53
CA VAL A 148 -5.52 -8.94 -7.17
C VAL A 148 -6.44 -8.01 -6.37
N VAL A 149 -7.48 -8.56 -5.74
CA VAL A 149 -8.35 -7.78 -4.84
C VAL A 149 -8.12 -8.21 -3.40
N VAL A 150 -7.68 -7.26 -2.58
CA VAL A 150 -7.64 -7.39 -1.13
C VAL A 150 -8.97 -6.87 -0.57
N ALA A 151 -9.75 -7.76 0.03
CA ALA A 151 -10.99 -7.39 0.72
C ALA A 151 -10.65 -6.99 2.17
N ARG A 152 -10.87 -5.72 2.49
CA ARG A 152 -10.58 -5.14 3.80
C ARG A 152 -11.85 -4.96 4.63
N THR A 153 -11.77 -5.26 5.92
CA THR A 153 -12.78 -4.92 6.92
C THR A 153 -12.19 -3.99 7.98
N ASP A 154 -12.94 -2.93 8.30
CA ASP A 154 -12.62 -1.93 9.33
C ASP A 154 -13.48 -2.07 10.59
N ALA A 155 -14.26 -3.14 10.71
CA ALA A 155 -15.09 -3.44 11.88
C ALA A 155 -14.26 -3.44 13.18
N THR A 156 -14.87 -2.97 14.27
CA THR A 156 -14.21 -2.82 15.59
C THR A 156 -14.75 -3.77 16.65
N GLU A 157 -15.99 -4.23 16.47
CA GLU A 157 -16.67 -5.15 17.39
C GLU A 157 -16.23 -6.59 17.12
N GLU A 158 -15.87 -7.31 18.18
CA GLU A 158 -15.18 -8.59 18.09
C GLU A 158 -15.95 -9.67 17.31
N GLU A 159 -17.25 -9.81 17.57
CA GLU A 159 -18.09 -10.76 16.86
C GLU A 159 -18.23 -10.41 15.38
N ASP A 160 -18.36 -9.13 15.05
CA ASP A 160 -18.53 -8.68 13.67
C ASP A 160 -17.21 -8.80 12.88
N ILE A 161 -16.05 -8.56 13.52
CA ILE A 161 -14.73 -8.76 12.89
C ILE A 161 -14.59 -10.18 12.34
N LEU A 162 -14.84 -11.19 13.16
CA LEU A 162 -14.66 -12.59 12.75
C LEU A 162 -15.72 -13.01 11.72
N ARG A 163 -16.98 -12.57 11.90
CA ARG A 163 -18.06 -12.80 10.94
C ARG A 163 -17.69 -12.25 9.55
N ARG A 164 -17.20 -11.01 9.50
CA ARG A 164 -16.76 -10.37 8.25
C ARG A 164 -15.55 -11.07 7.66
N ALA A 165 -14.50 -11.31 8.46
CA ALA A 165 -13.30 -12.00 7.98
C ALA A 165 -13.64 -13.34 7.30
N GLN A 166 -14.52 -14.14 7.91
CA GLN A 166 -15.01 -15.38 7.31
C GLN A 166 -15.77 -15.12 6.00
N ALA A 167 -16.74 -14.21 6.00
CA ALA A 167 -17.52 -13.90 4.80
C ALA A 167 -16.65 -13.39 3.63
N LEU A 168 -15.64 -12.56 3.92
CA LEU A 168 -14.69 -12.08 2.90
C LEU A 168 -13.83 -13.23 2.36
N ALA A 169 -13.44 -14.18 3.22
CA ALA A 169 -12.69 -15.35 2.81
C ALA A 169 -13.49 -16.33 1.94
N GLU A 170 -14.82 -16.35 2.07
CA GLU A 170 -15.74 -17.15 1.24
C GLU A 170 -15.95 -16.56 -0.17
N THR A 171 -15.55 -15.30 -0.41
CA THR A 171 -15.59 -14.69 -1.74
C THR A 171 -14.39 -15.07 -2.61
N ASP A 172 -14.43 -14.66 -3.89
CA ASP A 172 -13.31 -14.75 -4.82
C ASP A 172 -12.20 -13.70 -4.57
N ALA A 173 -12.28 -12.92 -3.48
CA ALA A 173 -11.18 -12.02 -3.09
C ALA A 173 -9.87 -12.82 -2.93
N ASP A 174 -8.78 -12.24 -3.40
CA ASP A 174 -7.48 -12.93 -3.42
C ASP A 174 -6.83 -12.94 -2.03
N VAL A 175 -7.09 -11.91 -1.24
CA VAL A 175 -6.49 -11.71 0.09
C VAL A 175 -7.52 -11.04 1.00
N VAL A 176 -7.53 -11.41 2.29
CA VAL A 176 -8.31 -10.74 3.33
C VAL A 176 -7.40 -9.81 4.14
N LEU A 177 -7.93 -8.65 4.52
CA LEU A 177 -7.30 -7.73 5.48
C LEU A 177 -8.31 -7.40 6.58
N VAL A 178 -7.94 -7.68 7.82
CA VAL A 178 -8.64 -7.16 8.99
C VAL A 178 -7.78 -6.06 9.58
N ASP A 179 -8.24 -4.82 9.52
CA ASP A 179 -7.41 -3.68 9.91
C ASP A 179 -7.48 -3.37 11.40
N GLY A 180 -6.38 -2.85 11.97
CA GLY A 180 -6.33 -2.47 13.38
C GLY A 180 -6.32 -3.64 14.38
N VAL A 181 -5.85 -4.82 13.96
CA VAL A 181 -5.63 -5.99 14.84
C VAL A 181 -4.75 -5.61 16.03
N ARG A 182 -5.15 -6.00 17.25
CA ARG A 182 -4.58 -5.50 18.52
C ARG A 182 -3.37 -6.27 19.04
N ASP A 183 -3.29 -7.56 18.71
CA ASP A 183 -2.24 -8.46 19.19
C ASP A 183 -2.12 -9.70 18.29
N VAL A 184 -1.15 -10.55 18.62
CA VAL A 184 -0.87 -11.79 17.88
C VAL A 184 -2.01 -12.82 18.01
N GLU A 185 -2.73 -12.85 19.13
CA GLU A 185 -3.82 -13.82 19.31
C GLU A 185 -4.99 -13.51 18.37
N TRP A 186 -5.28 -12.24 18.15
CA TRP A 186 -6.22 -11.82 17.12
C TRP A 186 -5.84 -12.31 15.71
N ILE A 187 -4.56 -12.24 15.34
CA ILE A 187 -4.08 -12.77 14.06
C ILE A 187 -4.41 -14.27 13.95
N ARG A 188 -4.15 -15.04 15.02
CA ARG A 188 -4.48 -16.48 15.05
C ARG A 188 -5.97 -16.76 14.97
N ARG A 189 -6.80 -15.95 15.63
CA ARG A 189 -8.27 -16.09 15.56
C ARG A 189 -8.80 -15.81 14.16
N ILE A 190 -8.28 -14.77 13.50
CA ILE A 190 -8.62 -14.45 12.11
C ILE A 190 -8.18 -15.60 11.19
N ARG A 191 -6.93 -16.08 11.32
CA ARG A 191 -6.40 -17.22 10.56
C ARG A 191 -7.32 -18.44 10.62
N LYS A 192 -7.84 -18.78 11.81
CA LYS A 192 -8.77 -19.91 12.00
C LYS A 192 -10.07 -19.79 11.21
N VAL A 193 -10.61 -18.58 11.03
CA VAL A 193 -11.90 -18.39 10.34
C VAL A 193 -11.76 -18.19 8.82
N ILE A 194 -10.58 -17.77 8.35
CA ILE A 194 -10.32 -17.55 6.91
C ILE A 194 -9.65 -18.76 6.22
N ASN A 195 -9.28 -19.79 6.98
CA ASN A 195 -8.61 -21.00 6.49
C ASN A 195 -7.37 -20.66 5.65
N ASP A 196 -7.27 -21.23 4.45
CA ASP A 196 -6.14 -21.09 3.52
C ASP A 196 -6.15 -19.76 2.75
N LYS A 197 -7.18 -18.90 2.93
CA LYS A 197 -7.22 -17.60 2.26
C LYS A 197 -6.01 -16.76 2.69
N PRO A 198 -5.25 -16.17 1.75
CA PRO A 198 -4.16 -15.29 2.09
C PRO A 198 -4.59 -14.13 3.01
N LEU A 199 -3.77 -13.83 4.01
CA LEU A 199 -3.98 -12.71 4.93
C LEU A 199 -2.93 -11.64 4.70
N LEU A 200 -3.40 -10.41 4.65
CA LEU A 200 -2.59 -9.22 4.68
C LEU A 200 -2.54 -8.66 6.10
N PHE A 201 -1.34 -8.31 6.56
CA PHE A 201 -1.13 -7.57 7.80
C PHE A 201 -0.66 -6.14 7.51
N ASN A 202 -1.33 -5.14 8.10
CA ASN A 202 -0.98 -3.73 7.95
C ASN A 202 -0.07 -3.26 9.10
N GLN A 203 1.14 -2.83 8.75
CA GLN A 203 2.10 -2.24 9.68
C GLN A 203 2.07 -0.71 9.58
N ILE A 204 1.74 -0.06 10.70
CA ILE A 204 1.82 1.40 10.83
C ILE A 204 2.48 1.76 12.16
N ALA A 205 3.41 2.72 12.13
CA ALA A 205 4.02 3.25 13.34
C ALA A 205 3.01 4.11 14.12
N GLY A 206 2.91 3.90 15.43
CA GLY A 206 1.97 4.64 16.29
C GLY A 206 0.50 4.19 16.18
N GLY A 207 0.22 3.11 15.45
CA GLY A 207 -1.12 2.52 15.37
C GLY A 207 -1.40 1.49 16.46
N LYS A 208 -2.57 0.84 16.33
CA LYS A 208 -3.09 -0.18 17.25
C LYS A 208 -2.38 -1.54 17.18
N SER A 209 -1.69 -1.83 16.07
CA SER A 209 -1.18 -3.17 15.77
C SER A 209 0.22 -3.42 16.30
N PRO A 210 0.54 -4.67 16.69
CA PRO A 210 1.88 -5.01 17.16
C PRO A 210 2.91 -4.85 16.04
N ARG A 211 4.13 -4.49 16.41
CA ARG A 211 5.27 -4.45 15.47
C ARG A 211 5.84 -5.85 15.32
N LEU A 212 5.76 -6.40 14.10
CA LEU A 212 6.18 -7.76 13.79
C LEU A 212 7.16 -7.76 12.61
N SER A 213 8.20 -8.57 12.71
CA SER A 213 9.11 -8.86 11.60
C SER A 213 8.43 -9.69 10.51
N LEU A 214 9.03 -9.73 9.31
CA LEU A 214 8.52 -10.57 8.23
C LEU A 214 8.59 -12.07 8.58
N SER A 215 9.60 -12.51 9.33
CA SER A 215 9.69 -13.89 9.82
C SER A 215 8.57 -14.22 10.81
N GLU A 216 8.28 -13.33 11.76
CA GLU A 216 7.16 -13.52 12.70
C GLU A 216 5.82 -13.53 11.96
N LEU A 217 5.64 -12.66 10.95
CA LEU A 217 4.45 -12.68 10.10
C LEU A 217 4.35 -13.97 9.28
N THR A 218 5.48 -14.50 8.80
CA THR A 218 5.52 -15.78 8.08
C THR A 218 5.10 -16.93 9.00
N ASP A 219 5.60 -16.95 10.25
CA ASP A 219 5.24 -17.96 11.26
C ASP A 219 3.77 -17.86 11.69
N LEU A 220 3.18 -16.67 11.58
CA LEU A 220 1.74 -16.43 11.78
C LEU A 220 0.91 -16.65 10.52
N GLU A 221 1.53 -17.19 9.47
CA GLU A 221 0.92 -17.49 8.19
C GLU A 221 0.34 -16.26 7.48
N CYS A 222 0.87 -15.05 7.72
CA CYS A 222 0.52 -13.86 6.96
C CYS A 222 1.34 -13.80 5.65
N GLN A 223 0.67 -13.93 4.51
CA GLN A 223 1.32 -13.98 3.19
C GLN A 223 1.73 -12.59 2.68
N VAL A 224 1.09 -11.52 3.16
CA VAL A 224 1.37 -10.15 2.71
C VAL A 224 1.52 -9.23 3.91
N ALA A 225 2.48 -8.31 3.84
CA ALA A 225 2.62 -7.21 4.77
C ALA A 225 2.64 -5.89 3.99
N ILE A 226 1.76 -4.96 4.34
CA ILE A 226 1.89 -3.57 3.87
C ILE A 226 2.50 -2.72 4.98
N TYR A 227 3.30 -1.75 4.60
CA TYR A 227 3.82 -0.72 5.52
C TYR A 227 3.19 0.60 5.15
N SER A 228 2.25 1.12 5.92
CA SER A 228 1.39 2.22 5.47
C SER A 228 2.13 3.55 5.23
N THR A 229 2.96 3.99 6.19
CA THR A 229 3.55 5.33 6.18
C THR A 229 5.07 5.42 6.47
N PRO A 230 5.90 4.38 6.21
CA PRO A 230 7.32 4.42 6.58
C PRO A 230 8.06 5.59 5.90
N CYS A 231 7.81 5.83 4.61
CA CYS A 231 8.42 6.93 3.88
C CYS A 231 7.91 8.28 4.36
N LEU A 232 6.59 8.43 4.55
CA LEU A 232 5.99 9.71 4.91
C LEU A 232 6.45 10.20 6.28
N PHE A 233 6.42 9.32 7.29
CA PHE A 233 6.79 9.72 8.65
C PHE A 233 8.29 10.00 8.77
N ALA A 234 9.14 9.22 8.09
CA ALA A 234 10.56 9.50 8.00
C ALA A 234 10.83 10.85 7.31
N ALA A 235 10.16 11.13 6.20
CA ALA A 235 10.27 12.40 5.48
C ALA A 235 9.83 13.59 6.35
N HIS A 236 8.70 13.46 7.06
CA HIS A 236 8.23 14.50 7.99
C HIS A 236 9.31 14.83 9.01
N THR A 237 9.81 13.84 9.75
CA THR A 237 10.85 14.06 10.77
C THR A 237 12.10 14.70 10.19
N ALA A 238 12.56 14.22 9.02
CA ALA A 238 13.77 14.75 8.38
C ALA A 238 13.59 16.20 7.87
N ILE A 239 12.44 16.50 7.27
CA ILE A 239 12.13 17.86 6.78
C ILE A 239 12.02 18.83 7.97
N ASP A 240 11.30 18.46 9.02
CA ASP A 240 11.12 19.29 10.22
C ASP A 240 12.46 19.57 10.93
N THR A 241 13.30 18.54 11.07
CA THR A 241 14.66 18.67 11.61
C THR A 241 15.50 19.62 10.75
N ALA A 242 15.53 19.41 9.43
CA ALA A 242 16.31 20.24 8.52
C ALA A 242 15.86 21.71 8.52
N LEU A 243 14.56 21.98 8.60
CA LEU A 243 14.03 23.35 8.67
C LEU A 243 14.32 24.02 10.01
N SER A 244 14.29 23.24 11.10
CA SER A 244 14.66 23.73 12.43
C SER A 244 16.15 24.12 12.47
N GLU A 245 17.03 23.23 12.01
CA GLU A 245 18.47 23.50 11.92
C GLU A 245 18.78 24.68 10.99
N LEU A 246 18.10 24.78 9.84
CA LEU A 246 18.26 25.90 8.91
C LEU A 246 17.88 27.23 9.57
N ARG A 247 16.81 27.25 10.37
CA ARG A 247 16.39 28.43 11.12
C ARG A 247 17.41 28.81 12.20
N GLU A 248 17.93 27.84 12.94
CA GLU A 248 18.96 28.06 13.97
C GLU A 248 20.29 28.56 13.36
N ALA A 249 20.61 28.09 12.16
CA ALA A 249 21.82 28.47 11.43
C ALA A 249 21.67 29.79 10.63
N ASP A 250 20.58 30.53 10.83
CA ASP A 250 20.25 31.78 10.12
C ASP A 250 20.26 31.61 8.59
N GLY A 251 19.61 30.56 8.10
CA GLY A 251 19.49 30.27 6.67
C GLY A 251 20.73 29.63 6.04
N ARG A 252 21.78 29.32 6.83
CA ARG A 252 22.96 28.60 6.34
C ARG A 252 22.65 27.10 6.23
N LEU A 253 22.77 26.56 5.02
CA LEU A 253 22.67 25.12 4.78
C LEU A 253 23.83 24.37 5.48
N PRO A 254 23.61 23.12 5.92
CA PRO A 254 24.66 22.31 6.53
C PRO A 254 25.80 22.04 5.53
N GLU A 255 27.02 21.86 6.06
CA GLU A 255 28.14 21.42 5.23
C GLU A 255 27.88 20.04 4.65
N PHE A 256 28.15 19.87 3.36
CA PHE A 256 27.97 18.60 2.69
C PHE A 256 29.05 17.60 3.14
N SER A 257 28.61 16.50 3.76
CA SER A 257 29.48 15.40 4.16
C SER A 257 29.25 14.17 3.27
N PRO A 258 30.22 13.79 2.42
CA PRO A 258 30.10 12.61 1.57
C PRO A 258 29.81 11.35 2.42
N GLY A 259 28.75 10.61 2.07
CA GLY A 259 28.37 9.36 2.73
C GLY A 259 27.34 9.49 3.85
N SER A 260 27.13 10.68 4.41
CA SER A 260 26.09 10.95 5.41
C SER A 260 25.01 11.92 4.93
N SER A 261 25.28 12.69 3.86
CA SER A 261 24.36 13.68 3.31
C SER A 261 23.93 13.33 1.89
N VAL A 262 22.66 13.58 1.57
CA VAL A 262 22.15 13.52 0.19
C VAL A 262 22.35 14.88 -0.46
N GLY A 263 23.24 14.93 -1.46
CA GLY A 263 23.49 16.13 -2.27
C GLY A 263 22.87 16.02 -3.67
N VAL A 264 23.06 17.06 -4.47
CA VAL A 264 22.54 17.15 -5.86
C VAL A 264 22.87 15.89 -6.65
N ARG A 265 24.14 15.48 -6.69
CA ARG A 265 24.58 14.30 -7.44
C ARG A 265 23.82 13.03 -7.06
N ALA A 266 23.76 12.71 -5.75
CA ALA A 266 23.11 11.50 -5.27
C ALA A 266 21.59 11.49 -5.57
N SER A 267 20.95 12.66 -5.49
CA SER A 267 19.53 12.82 -5.86
C SER A 267 19.32 12.68 -7.36
N THR A 268 20.18 13.27 -8.20
CA THR A 268 20.13 13.12 -9.65
C THR A 268 20.34 11.66 -10.07
N GLU A 269 21.37 10.99 -9.56
CA GLU A 269 21.65 9.57 -9.84
C GLU A 269 20.49 8.65 -9.42
N LEU A 270 19.76 8.99 -8.35
CA LEU A 270 18.56 8.27 -7.95
C LEU A 270 17.47 8.36 -9.02
N LEU A 271 17.25 9.56 -9.57
CA LEU A 271 16.18 9.83 -10.54
C LEU A 271 16.53 9.34 -11.95
N GLU A 272 17.80 9.41 -12.34
CA GLU A 272 18.28 8.86 -13.62
C GLU A 272 17.98 7.36 -13.74
N ARG A 273 17.97 6.62 -12.62
CA ARG A 273 17.57 5.21 -12.61
C ARG A 273 16.12 4.98 -13.03
N ASN A 274 15.24 5.95 -12.84
CA ASN A 274 13.86 5.84 -13.30
C ASN A 274 13.78 5.80 -14.82
N ILE A 275 14.68 6.51 -15.50
CA ILE A 275 14.81 6.47 -16.97
C ILE A 275 15.50 5.18 -17.39
N SER A 276 16.59 4.82 -16.71
CA SER A 276 17.45 3.72 -17.13
C SER A 276 16.80 2.33 -17.03
N ARG A 277 15.76 2.16 -16.21
CA ARG A 277 14.99 0.91 -16.12
C ARG A 277 14.33 0.48 -17.45
N HIS A 278 14.24 1.38 -18.43
CA HIS A 278 13.73 1.07 -19.77
C HIS A 278 14.82 0.73 -20.78
N HIS A 279 16.10 0.96 -20.45
CA HIS A 279 17.19 0.62 -21.35
C HIS A 279 17.56 -0.86 -21.19
N PRO A 280 17.87 -1.58 -22.29
CA PRO A 280 18.46 -2.90 -22.19
C PRO A 280 19.73 -2.81 -21.35
N ALA A 281 19.94 -3.78 -20.45
CA ALA A 281 21.15 -3.81 -19.63
C ALA A 281 22.37 -3.75 -20.58
N GLU A 282 23.23 -2.74 -20.42
CA GLU A 282 24.46 -2.69 -21.19
C GLU A 282 25.22 -3.99 -20.96
N PRO A 283 25.68 -4.69 -22.02
CA PRO A 283 26.51 -5.86 -21.84
C PRO A 283 27.74 -5.40 -21.06
N ARG A 284 27.91 -5.93 -19.84
CA ARG A 284 29.10 -5.68 -19.03
C ARG A 284 30.30 -6.00 -19.91
N LEU A 285 31.05 -4.97 -20.31
CA LEU A 285 32.34 -5.15 -20.93
C LEU A 285 33.18 -5.98 -19.95
N VAL A 286 33.40 -7.24 -20.30
CA VAL A 286 34.37 -8.09 -19.63
C VAL A 286 35.72 -7.45 -19.90
N THR A 287 36.21 -6.66 -18.96
CA THR A 287 37.58 -6.16 -18.97
C THR A 287 38.50 -7.36 -18.80
N ALA A 288 39.24 -7.67 -19.86
CA ALA A 288 40.37 -8.60 -19.86
C ALA A 288 41.56 -8.03 -19.06
#